data_AF-A0A7C5VH56-F1
#
_entry.id   AF-A0A7C5VH56-F1
#
_cell.length_a   1.000
_cell.length_b   1.000
_cell.length_c   1.000
_cell.angle_alpha   90.00
_cell.angle_beta   90.00
_cell.angle_gamma   90.00
#
_symmetry.space_group_name_H-M   'P 1'
#
loop_
_entity.id
_entity.type
_entity.pdbx_description
1 polymer ?
#
loop_
_entity_poly.entity_id
_entity_poly.type
_entity_poly.pdbx_seq_one_letter_code
_entity_poly.pdbx_strand_id
1 'polypeptide(L)'
;MTRVRWVITSSYPYQVDQVRVQWTPATTNNYNVYVTLFDSDSSAISGGATTVSVSGGSPTDTWVDVSDVDPGQVYKIQIVIVEATS
;
A
#
# COMPACT_ATOMS: atom_id res chain seq x y z
N MET A 1 14.19 2.28 9.55
CA MET A 1 13.63 2.30 8.18
C MET A 1 12.13 2.07 8.28
N THR A 2 11.32 3.05 7.88
CA THR A 2 9.86 2.93 7.84
C THR A 2 9.50 2.31 6.49
N ARG A 3 8.84 1.14 6.48
CA ARG A 3 8.51 0.37 5.26
C ARG A 3 7.27 0.90 4.51
N VAL A 4 6.60 1.88 5.08
CA VAL A 4 5.36 2.46 4.57
C VAL A 4 5.43 3.97 4.65
N ARG A 5 5.08 4.66 3.57
CA ARG A 5 4.91 6.12 3.53
C ARG A 5 3.54 6.46 2.96
N TRP A 6 2.82 7.32 3.67
CA TRP A 6 1.54 7.87 3.23
C TRP A 6 1.80 9.10 2.37
N VAL A 7 1.15 9.16 1.21
CA VAL A 7 0.98 10.43 0.51
C VAL A 7 -0.38 10.98 0.92
N ILE A 8 -0.38 12.26 1.23
CA ILE A 8 -1.56 13.01 1.62
C ILE A 8 -1.84 13.95 0.43
N THR A 9 -3.07 14.02 -0.05
CA THR A 9 -3.46 14.98 -1.08
C THR A 9 -3.13 16.40 -0.63
N SER A 10 -2.56 17.26 -1.49
CA SER A 10 -2.16 18.62 -1.10
C SER A 10 -3.33 19.62 -0.99
N SER A 11 -4.57 19.18 -1.15
CA SER A 11 -5.78 20.01 -1.13
C SER A 11 -6.72 19.57 -0.02
N TYR A 12 -7.26 20.53 0.73
CA TYR A 12 -8.15 20.24 1.85
C TYR A 12 -9.50 19.64 1.40
N PRO A 13 -10.05 18.63 2.10
CA PRO A 13 -9.43 17.94 3.24
C PRO A 13 -8.27 17.05 2.80
N TYR A 14 -7.15 17.16 3.51
CA TYR A 14 -5.94 16.34 3.33
C TYR A 14 -6.29 14.87 3.57
N GLN A 15 -6.54 14.11 2.51
CA GLN A 15 -6.98 12.72 2.57
C GLN A 15 -5.83 11.76 2.26
N VAL A 16 -5.95 10.54 2.79
CA VAL A 16 -5.14 9.41 2.36
C VAL A 16 -5.78 8.83 1.11
N ASP A 17 -5.12 8.98 -0.02
CA ASP A 17 -5.51 8.48 -1.34
C ASP A 17 -4.55 7.42 -1.88
N GLN A 18 -3.34 7.34 -1.31
CA GLN A 18 -2.30 6.44 -1.81
C GLN A 18 -1.33 5.96 -0.72
N VAL A 19 -0.90 4.70 -0.86
CA VAL A 19 0.08 4.05 0.03
C VAL A 19 1.34 3.69 -0.73
N ARG A 20 2.48 4.21 -0.29
CA ARG A 20 3.80 3.78 -0.75
C ARG A 20 4.27 2.60 0.08
N VAL A 21 4.37 1.44 -0.55
CA VAL A 21 4.96 0.23 0.02
C VAL A 21 6.41 0.14 -0.45
N GLN A 22 7.37 0.20 0.47
CA GLN A 22 8.78 -0.01 0.17
C GLN A 22 9.19 -1.42 0.61
N TRP A 23 9.62 -2.25 -0.35
CA TRP A 23 9.90 -3.66 -0.11
C TRP A 23 11.05 -4.16 -1.01
N THR A 24 11.51 -5.39 -0.79
CA THR A 24 12.57 -6.02 -1.60
C THR A 24 12.13 -7.43 -1.96
N PRO A 25 11.84 -7.72 -3.23
CA PRO A 25 11.48 -9.06 -3.68
C PRO A 25 12.66 -10.02 -3.59
N ALA A 26 12.38 -11.30 -3.32
CA ALA A 26 13.41 -12.34 -3.35
C ALA A 26 13.77 -12.74 -4.79
N THR A 27 12.80 -12.76 -5.70
CA THR A 27 12.94 -13.20 -7.09
C THR A 27 12.48 -12.11 -8.05
N THR A 28 12.99 -12.14 -9.29
CA THR A 28 12.48 -11.29 -10.36
C THR A 28 11.18 -11.88 -10.87
N ASN A 29 10.05 -11.24 -10.58
CA ASN A 29 8.73 -11.67 -11.05
C ASN A 29 7.72 -10.51 -11.00
N ASN A 30 6.48 -10.80 -11.39
CA ASN A 30 5.31 -9.98 -11.13
C ASN A 30 4.77 -10.29 -9.74
N TYR A 31 4.34 -9.24 -9.03
CA TYR A 31 3.72 -9.37 -7.72
C TYR A 31 2.45 -8.55 -7.64
N ASN A 32 1.43 -9.10 -7.00
CA ASN A 32 0.24 -8.39 -6.59
C ASN A 32 0.46 -7.84 -5.19
N VAL A 33 0.32 -6.52 -5.04
CA VAL A 33 0.42 -5.81 -3.76
C VAL A 33 -0.97 -5.34 -3.37
N TYR A 34 -1.47 -5.83 -2.24
CA TYR A 34 -2.76 -5.48 -1.68
C TYR A 34 -2.55 -4.62 -0.44
N VAL A 35 -3.35 -3.57 -0.33
CA VAL A 35 -3.40 -2.69 0.83
C VAL A 35 -4.81 -2.67 1.39
N THR A 36 -4.93 -2.76 2.71
CA THR A 36 -6.19 -2.55 3.43
C THR A 36 -5.96 -1.62 4.61
N LEU A 37 -6.77 -0.58 4.71
CA LEU A 37 -6.80 0.38 5.81
C LEU A 37 -7.92 -0.02 6.78
N PHE A 38 -7.62 0.04 8.07
CA PHE A 38 -8.54 -0.33 9.13
C PHE A 38 -8.68 0.80 10.14
N ASP A 39 -9.89 0.92 10.70
CA ASP A 39 -10.16 1.77 11.86
C ASP A 39 -9.78 1.09 13.19
N SER A 40 -10.07 1.78 14.31
CA SER A 40 -9.78 1.30 15.67
C SER A 40 -10.52 0.01 16.04
N ASP A 41 -11.63 -0.28 15.38
CA ASP A 41 -12.43 -1.48 15.60
C ASP A 41 -11.95 -2.65 14.72
N SER A 42 -10.83 -2.46 13.99
CA SER A 42 -10.31 -3.39 13.00
C SER A 42 -11.27 -3.66 11.83
N SER A 43 -12.17 -2.72 11.55
CA SER A 43 -13.04 -2.76 10.37
C SER A 43 -12.30 -2.16 9.18
N ALA A 44 -12.40 -2.81 8.01
CA ALA A 44 -11.79 -2.29 6.80
C ALA A 44 -12.56 -1.05 6.32
N ILE A 45 -11.86 0.07 6.19
CA ILE A 45 -12.44 1.37 5.80
C ILE A 45 -12.04 1.79 4.39
N SER A 46 -10.93 1.27 3.88
CA SER A 46 -10.47 1.50 2.50
C SER A 46 -9.44 0.44 2.10
N GLY A 47 -9.12 0.35 0.82
CA GLY A 47 -8.12 -0.57 0.31
C GLY A 47 -7.97 -0.49 -1.20
N GLY A 48 -6.95 -1.18 -1.70
CA GLY A 48 -6.62 -1.20 -3.11
C GLY A 48 -5.61 -2.29 -3.43
N ALA A 49 -5.36 -2.48 -4.73
CA ALA A 49 -4.38 -3.44 -5.20
C ALA A 49 -3.69 -2.93 -6.47
N THR A 50 -2.45 -3.36 -6.67
CA THR A 50 -1.73 -3.16 -7.94
C THR A 50 -0.86 -4.36 -8.27
N THR A 51 -0.54 -4.52 -9.54
CA THR A 51 0.41 -5.52 -10.01
C THR A 51 1.67 -4.82 -10.49
N VAL A 52 2.84 -5.28 -10.05
CA VAL A 52 4.13 -4.66 -10.39
C VAL A 52 5.14 -5.72 -10.81
N SER A 53 5.88 -5.43 -11.88
CA SER A 53 7.05 -6.21 -12.30
C SER A 53 8.31 -5.68 -11.63
N VAL A 54 9.05 -6.53 -10.94
CA VAL A 54 10.19 -6.12 -10.12
C VAL A 54 11.40 -7.02 -10.31
N SER A 55 12.60 -6.49 -10.02
CA SER A 55 13.84 -7.26 -10.01
C SER A 55 14.17 -7.75 -8.60
N GLY A 56 14.48 -9.04 -8.48
CA GLY A 56 14.89 -9.68 -7.22
C GLY A 56 16.09 -8.96 -6.58
N GLY A 57 16.08 -8.86 -5.25
CA GLY A 57 17.17 -8.31 -4.44
C GLY A 57 17.31 -6.78 -4.46
N SER A 58 16.49 -6.06 -5.23
CA SER A 58 16.54 -4.59 -5.31
C SER A 58 15.36 -3.94 -4.56
N PRO A 59 15.58 -2.92 -3.71
CA PRO A 59 14.50 -2.15 -3.10
C PRO A 59 13.58 -1.57 -4.17
N THR A 60 12.28 -1.79 -4.01
CA THR A 60 11.24 -1.33 -4.91
C THR A 60 10.20 -0.54 -4.12
N ASP A 61 9.77 0.58 -4.72
CA ASP A 61 8.59 1.31 -4.28
C ASP A 61 7.38 0.89 -5.11
N THR A 62 6.29 0.57 -4.44
CA THR A 62 5.01 0.28 -5.08
C THR A 62 3.96 1.20 -4.50
N TRP A 63 3.23 1.87 -5.39
CA TRP A 63 2.16 2.79 -5.05
C TRP A 63 0.82 2.08 -5.24
N VAL A 64 0.00 2.07 -4.19
CA VAL A 64 -1.34 1.49 -4.22
C VAL A 64 -2.34 2.60 -3.93
N ASP A 65 -3.17 2.90 -4.91
CA ASP A 65 -4.29 3.82 -4.76
C ASP A 65 -5.35 3.17 -3.86
N VAL A 66 -5.92 3.97 -2.97
CA VAL A 66 -7.01 3.58 -2.07
C VAL A 66 -8.12 4.62 -2.21
N SER A 67 -9.35 4.25 -1.82
CA SER A 67 -10.41 5.26 -1.72
C SER A 67 -10.05 6.28 -0.63
N ASP A 68 -10.32 7.55 -0.92
CA ASP A 68 -10.04 8.67 -0.02
C ASP A 68 -10.58 8.43 1.39
N VAL A 69 -9.68 8.50 2.37
CA VAL A 69 -10.03 8.36 3.79
C VAL A 69 -9.41 9.48 4.63
N ASP A 70 -10.12 9.89 5.68
CA ASP A 70 -9.56 10.83 6.65
C ASP A 70 -8.36 10.17 7.36
N PRO A 71 -7.17 10.79 7.37
CA PRO A 71 -6.00 10.24 8.05
C PRO A 71 -6.25 9.94 9.54
N GLY A 72 -7.14 10.68 10.21
CA GLY A 72 -7.52 10.45 11.61
C GLY A 72 -8.31 9.15 11.84
N GLN A 73 -8.88 8.55 10.77
CA GLN A 73 -9.62 7.29 10.84
C GLN A 73 -8.73 6.05 10.64
N VAL A 74 -7.50 6.22 10.13
CA VAL A 74 -6.61 5.10 9.83
C VAL A 74 -5.85 4.68 11.09
N TYR A 75 -6.23 3.56 11.67
CA TYR A 75 -5.59 2.99 12.86
C TYR A 75 -4.55 1.93 12.52
N LYS A 76 -4.84 1.07 11.52
CA LYS A 76 -3.98 -0.04 11.14
C LYS A 76 -3.96 -0.21 9.63
N ILE A 77 -2.82 -0.68 9.12
CA ILE A 77 -2.62 -0.96 7.69
C ILE A 77 -2.15 -2.40 7.55
N GLN A 78 -2.79 -3.15 6.67
CA GLN A 78 -2.34 -4.47 6.24
C GLN A 78 -1.81 -4.39 4.82
N ILE A 79 -0.65 -4.99 4.60
CA ILE A 79 -0.02 -5.11 3.30
C ILE A 79 0.19 -6.59 3.03
N VAL A 80 -0.32 -7.09 1.91
CA VAL A 80 -0.12 -8.46 1.45
C VAL A 80 0.56 -8.39 0.08
N ILE A 81 1.68 -9.08 -0.08
CA ILE A 81 2.43 -9.14 -1.33
C ILE A 81 2.48 -10.61 -1.75
N VAL A 82 1.98 -10.91 -2.94
CA VAL A 82 1.89 -12.27 -3.48
C VAL A 82 2.56 -12.30 -4.84
N GLU A 83 3.44 -13.26 -5.07
CA GLU A 83 4.00 -13.52 -6.40
C GLU A 83 2.85 -13.94 -7.33
N ALA A 84 2.69 -13.22 -8.45
CA ALA A 84 1.64 -13.51 -9.42
C ALA A 84 2.03 -14.77 -10.20
N THR A 85 1.22 -15.83 -10.10
CA THR A 85 1.41 -17.03 -10.90
C THR A 85 1.04 -16.73 -12.36
N SER A 86 1.97 -16.98 -13.28
CA SER A 86 1.73 -17.06 -14.72
C SER A 86 0.89 -18.27 -15.10
#